data_AF-A0A447I571-F1
#
_entry.id   AF-A0A447I571-F1
#
_cell.length_a   1.000
_cell.length_b   1.000
_cell.length_c   1.000
_cell.angle_alpha   90.00
_cell.angle_beta   90.00
_cell.angle_gamma   90.00
#
_symmetry.space_group_name_H-M   'P 1'
#
loop_
_entity.id
_entity.type
_entity.pdbx_description
1 polymer ?
#
loop_
_entity_poly.entity_id
_entity_poly.type
_entity_poly.pdbx_seq_one_letter_code
_entity_poly.pdbx_strand_id
1 'polypeptide(L)'
;MKTFKIIGLIALLIVLFEFIGGFNDGWNDVDKLAPISMERTNPAFDKVTATTFNVLPDSAIQAMNSQTGTAVPTGFMQCHSYIVPSGLTNFTYILLGITGLVSVYGLYNLIRLFISIIRKEVFTSINIRRIRWGVYLPIAYHLVKYLLNWSETRDAMAQLTIPGYTIQPASPFEFSWIGILLLILLTEVFVVAVKLKQENDLTI
;
A
#
# COMPACT_ATOMS: atom_id res chain seq x y z
N MET A 1 -15.61 -30.27 -8.86
CA MET A 1 -16.39 -29.79 -7.68
C MET A 1 -15.60 -29.72 -6.37
N LYS A 2 -14.71 -30.68 -6.05
CA LYS A 2 -13.76 -30.55 -4.91
C LYS A 2 -12.75 -29.42 -5.13
N THR A 3 -12.39 -29.18 -6.39
CA THR A 3 -11.46 -28.14 -6.86
C THR A 3 -11.85 -26.73 -6.41
N PHE A 4 -13.13 -26.33 -6.51
CA PHE A 4 -13.59 -25.00 -6.09
C PHE A 4 -13.43 -24.75 -4.57
N LYS A 5 -13.66 -25.77 -3.74
CA LYS A 5 -13.42 -25.67 -2.30
C LYS A 5 -11.94 -25.54 -1.97
N ILE A 6 -11.10 -26.30 -2.69
CA ILE A 6 -9.64 -26.23 -2.54
C ILE A 6 -9.13 -24.85 -2.94
N ILE A 7 -9.58 -24.30 -4.07
CA ILE A 7 -9.21 -22.95 -4.53
C ILE A 7 -9.65 -21.90 -3.51
N GLY A 8 -10.89 -21.95 -3.01
CA GLY A 8 -11.37 -21.00 -2.00
C GLY A 8 -10.59 -21.08 -0.68
N LEU A 9 -10.19 -22.28 -0.26
CA LEU A 9 -9.37 -22.48 0.93
C LEU A 9 -7.94 -21.96 0.74
N ILE A 10 -7.31 -22.27 -0.39
CA ILE A 10 -5.96 -21.77 -0.72
C ILE A 10 -5.97 -20.24 -0.76
N ALA A 11 -6.94 -19.63 -1.44
CA ALA A 11 -7.03 -18.18 -1.53
C ALA A 11 -7.23 -17.53 -0.15
N LEU A 12 -8.06 -18.13 0.73
CA LEU A 12 -8.23 -17.67 2.10
C LEU A 12 -6.91 -17.72 2.90
N LEU A 13 -6.14 -18.80 2.77
CA LEU A 13 -4.86 -18.95 3.46
C LEU A 13 -3.83 -17.92 2.98
N ILE A 14 -3.76 -17.67 1.66
CA ILE A 14 -2.86 -16.67 1.08
C ILE A 14 -3.21 -15.27 1.62
N VAL A 15 -4.49 -14.89 1.61
CA VAL A 15 -4.94 -13.59 2.10
C VAL A 15 -4.61 -13.40 3.58
N LEU A 16 -4.77 -14.44 4.40
CA LEU A 16 -4.40 -14.37 5.82
C LEU A 16 -2.88 -14.27 6.01
N PHE A 17 -2.10 -15.03 5.25
CA PHE A 17 -0.64 -14.98 5.29
C PHE A 17 -0.11 -13.59 4.90
N GLU A 18 -0.57 -13.04 3.77
CA GLU A 18 -0.19 -11.70 3.31
C GLU A 18 -0.60 -10.61 4.31
N PHE A 19 -1.80 -10.73 4.90
CA PHE A 19 -2.24 -9.78 5.91
C PHE A 19 -1.36 -9.80 7.16
N ILE A 20 -1.03 -10.99 7.70
CA ILE A 20 -0.18 -11.12 8.88
C ILE A 20 1.24 -10.60 8.59
N GLY A 21 1.80 -10.96 7.43
CA GLY A 21 3.11 -10.48 6.99
C GLY A 21 3.14 -8.95 6.86
N GLY A 22 2.18 -8.38 6.13
CA GLY A 22 2.09 -6.93 5.94
C GLY A 22 1.82 -6.17 7.24
N PHE A 23 1.06 -6.73 8.17
CA PHE A 23 0.85 -6.14 9.49
C PHE A 23 2.15 -6.14 10.31
N ASN A 24 2.89 -7.24 10.32
CA ASN A 24 4.16 -7.35 11.01
C ASN A 24 5.22 -6.40 10.42
N ASP A 25 5.31 -6.31 9.09
CA ASP A 25 6.21 -5.38 8.42
C ASP A 25 5.88 -3.93 8.78
N GLY A 26 4.59 -3.56 8.74
CA GLY A 26 4.14 -2.23 9.13
C GLY A 26 4.38 -1.90 10.61
N TRP A 27 4.30 -2.88 11.50
CA TRP A 27 4.60 -2.70 12.92
C TRP A 27 6.09 -2.48 13.16
N ASN A 28 6.94 -3.29 12.51
CA ASN A 28 8.40 -3.24 12.65
C ASN A 28 9.04 -2.07 11.89
N ASP A 29 8.34 -1.43 10.95
CA ASP A 29 8.83 -0.23 10.27
C ASP A 29 9.10 0.94 11.25
N VAL A 30 8.40 0.99 12.39
CA VAL A 30 8.64 1.97 13.45
C VAL A 30 10.03 1.80 14.06
N ASP A 31 10.50 0.56 14.18
CA ASP A 31 11.79 0.24 14.81
C ASP A 31 12.99 0.47 13.88
N LYS A 32 12.77 0.48 12.55
CA LYS A 32 13.84 0.72 11.55
C LYS A 32 14.45 2.12 11.65
N LEU A 33 13.73 3.06 12.24
CA LEU A 33 14.16 4.45 12.41
C LEU A 33 14.94 4.69 13.71
N ALA A 34 15.07 3.68 14.59
CA ALA A 34 15.82 3.79 15.85
C ALA A 34 17.27 4.32 15.71
N PRO A 35 18.06 3.97 14.68
CA PRO A 35 19.44 4.46 14.56
C PRO A 35 19.56 5.96 14.28
N ILE A 36 18.54 6.55 13.65
CA ILE A 36 18.47 7.99 13.35
C ILE A 36 17.42 8.70 14.21
N SER A 37 16.87 8.01 15.21
CA SER A 37 15.77 8.54 16.01
C SER A 37 16.24 9.76 16.76
N MET A 38 15.66 10.92 16.45
CA MET A 38 15.92 12.13 17.23
C MET A 38 15.24 11.99 18.59
N GLU A 39 16.04 12.10 19.66
CA GLU A 39 15.49 12.23 21.00
C GLU A 39 14.65 13.51 21.02
N ARG A 40 13.37 13.40 21.37
CA ARG A 40 12.38 14.49 21.28
C ARG A 40 12.55 15.47 22.47
N THR A 41 13.79 15.90 22.72
CA THR A 41 14.18 16.77 23.85
C THR A 41 14.28 18.24 23.45
N ASN A 42 14.36 18.56 22.14
CA ASN A 42 14.30 19.94 21.64
C ASN A 42 12.89 20.23 21.06
N PRO A 43 12.22 21.33 21.50
CA PRO A 43 10.87 21.70 21.04
C PRO A 43 10.74 21.88 19.52
N ALA A 44 11.85 22.18 18.81
CA ALA A 44 11.86 22.26 17.35
C ALA A 44 11.54 20.90 16.69
N PHE A 45 11.78 19.78 17.39
CA PHE A 45 11.54 18.42 16.90
C PHE A 45 10.19 17.84 17.36
N ASP A 46 9.37 18.58 18.09
CA ASP A 46 8.00 18.14 18.44
C ASP A 46 7.07 18.11 17.21
N LYS A 47 7.43 18.83 16.15
CA LYS A 47 6.62 19.01 14.95
C LYS A 47 7.14 18.26 13.73
N VAL A 48 8.17 17.42 13.88
CA VAL A 48 8.75 16.70 12.75
C VAL A 48 8.28 15.25 12.69
N THR A 49 8.10 14.75 11.48
CA THR A 49 7.76 13.36 11.20
C THR A 49 8.88 12.72 10.38
N ALA A 50 9.26 11.50 10.74
CA ALA A 50 10.23 10.72 9.97
C ALA A 50 9.58 10.23 8.67
N THR A 51 10.21 10.51 7.54
CA THR A 51 9.72 10.12 6.22
C THR A 51 10.85 9.54 5.39
N THR A 52 10.45 8.76 4.38
CA THR A 52 11.37 8.07 3.48
C THR A 52 11.06 8.50 2.07
N PHE A 53 12.07 8.93 1.32
CA PHE A 53 11.91 9.36 -0.07
C PHE A 53 13.10 8.95 -0.92
N ASN A 54 12.89 8.90 -2.22
CA ASN A 54 13.90 8.47 -3.17
C ASN A 54 14.84 9.65 -3.53
N VAL A 55 16.10 9.34 -3.75
CA VAL A 55 17.13 10.30 -4.15
C VAL A 55 17.94 9.74 -5.31
N LEU A 56 18.46 10.62 -6.16
CA LEU A 56 19.36 10.27 -7.25
C LEU A 56 20.66 11.06 -7.11
N PRO A 57 21.84 10.43 -7.24
CA PRO A 57 23.10 11.15 -7.18
C PRO A 57 23.23 12.09 -8.39
N ASP A 58 23.69 13.31 -8.15
CA ASP A 58 23.85 14.33 -9.20
C ASP A 58 25.02 14.00 -10.14
N SER A 59 25.96 13.18 -9.66
CA SER A 59 27.14 12.72 -10.40
C SER A 59 27.54 11.31 -9.94
N ALA A 60 28.34 10.60 -10.75
CA ALA A 60 28.80 9.27 -10.42
C ALA A 60 29.75 9.30 -9.21
N ILE A 61 29.22 8.96 -8.02
CA ILE A 61 30.01 8.78 -6.81
C ILE A 61 30.80 7.47 -6.98
N GLN A 62 32.10 7.49 -6.72
CA GLN A 62 32.96 6.32 -6.89
C GLN A 62 33.30 5.74 -5.52
N ALA A 63 33.18 4.42 -5.38
CA ALA A 63 33.70 3.68 -4.23
C ALA A 63 34.80 2.71 -4.68
N MET A 64 35.82 2.55 -3.85
CA MET A 64 36.86 1.57 -4.11
C MET A 64 36.32 0.17 -3.84
N ASN A 65 36.31 -0.69 -4.86
CA ASN A 65 36.05 -2.09 -4.66
C ASN A 65 37.33 -2.76 -4.15
N SER A 66 37.32 -3.17 -2.88
CA SER A 66 38.46 -3.79 -2.20
C SER A 66 38.89 -5.13 -2.79
N GLN A 67 38.02 -5.81 -3.53
CA GLN A 67 38.33 -7.09 -4.17
C GLN A 67 38.97 -6.93 -5.55
N THR A 68 38.57 -5.92 -6.33
CA THR A 68 39.10 -5.69 -7.68
C THR A 68 40.17 -4.58 -7.74
N GLY A 69 40.32 -3.79 -6.67
CA GLY A 69 41.22 -2.63 -6.63
C GLY A 69 40.81 -1.50 -7.57
N THR A 70 39.57 -1.53 -8.09
CA THR A 70 39.05 -0.55 -9.05
C THR A 70 37.95 0.31 -8.43
N ALA A 71 37.89 1.56 -8.87
CA ALA A 71 36.79 2.45 -8.55
C ALA A 71 35.53 2.01 -9.31
N VAL A 72 34.43 1.80 -8.59
CA VAL A 72 33.13 1.45 -9.15
C VAL A 72 32.09 2.52 -8.79
N PRO A 73 31.16 2.85 -9.70
CA PRO A 73 30.10 3.80 -9.41
C PRO A 73 29.18 3.25 -8.33
N THR A 74 28.83 4.10 -7.36
CA THR A 74 27.96 3.81 -6.23
C THR A 74 27.03 4.99 -5.96
N GLY A 75 26.00 4.76 -5.15
CA GLY A 75 25.06 5.77 -4.72
C GLY A 75 23.95 5.14 -3.88
N PHE A 76 23.30 5.96 -3.05
CA PHE A 76 22.11 5.57 -2.32
C PHE A 76 20.88 6.06 -3.11
N MET A 77 19.81 5.27 -3.10
CA MET A 77 18.56 5.59 -3.81
C MET A 77 17.42 5.98 -2.88
N GLN A 78 17.61 5.78 -1.57
CA GLN A 78 16.58 6.01 -0.56
C GLN A 78 17.22 6.77 0.61
N CYS A 79 16.53 7.81 1.07
CA CYS A 79 16.93 8.63 2.20
C CYS A 79 15.83 8.62 3.25
N HIS A 80 16.22 8.53 4.51
CA HIS A 80 15.35 8.68 5.66
C HIS A 80 15.69 9.99 6.36
N SER A 81 14.72 10.87 6.53
CA SER A 81 14.92 12.16 7.17
C SER A 81 13.66 12.63 7.89
N TYR A 82 13.80 13.69 8.66
CA TYR A 82 12.71 14.35 9.35
C TYR A 82 12.23 15.55 8.56
N ILE A 83 10.91 15.66 8.38
CA ILE A 83 10.26 16.80 7.74
C ILE A 83 9.19 17.39 8.66
N VAL A 84 8.93 18.68 8.53
CA VAL A 84 7.74 19.30 9.14
C VAL A 84 6.55 19.06 8.20
N PRO A 85 5.53 18.29 8.60
CA PRO A 85 4.41 17.98 7.72
C PRO A 85 3.56 19.23 7.48
N SER A 86 3.28 19.50 6.21
CA SER A 86 2.36 20.56 5.81
C SER A 86 0.91 20.23 6.21
N GLY A 87 0.00 21.20 6.09
CA GLY A 87 -1.43 20.98 6.33
C GLY A 87 -2.02 19.88 5.45
N LEU A 88 -1.52 19.72 4.21
CA LEU A 88 -1.92 18.65 3.31
C LEU A 88 -1.44 17.29 3.82
N THR A 89 -0.18 17.19 4.25
CA THR A 89 0.42 15.96 4.77
C THR A 89 -0.25 15.52 6.08
N ASN A 90 -0.58 16.46 6.97
CA ASN A 90 -1.36 16.16 8.17
C ASN A 90 -2.77 15.65 7.82
N PHE A 91 -3.43 16.24 6.83
CA PHE A 91 -4.73 15.76 6.35
C PHE A 91 -4.64 14.34 5.76
N THR A 92 -3.60 14.04 4.97
CA THR A 92 -3.40 12.72 4.37
C THR A 92 -3.09 11.66 5.42
N TYR A 93 -2.36 11.97 6.51
CA TYR A 93 -2.20 11.05 7.65
C TYR A 93 -3.54 10.68 8.30
N ILE A 94 -4.40 11.67 8.56
CA ILE A 94 -5.74 11.43 9.15
C ILE A 94 -6.56 10.56 8.20
N LEU A 95 -6.55 10.89 6.91
CA LEU A 95 -7.25 10.12 5.88
C LEU A 95 -6.72 8.69 5.77
N LEU A 96 -5.41 8.49 5.90
CA LEU A 96 -4.78 7.17 5.90
C LEU A 96 -5.23 6.35 7.13
N GLY A 97 -5.31 6.98 8.30
CA GLY A 97 -5.83 6.33 9.52
C GLY A 97 -7.28 5.88 9.35
N ILE A 98 -8.16 6.74 8.83
CA ILE A 98 -9.57 6.41 8.55
C ILE A 98 -9.67 5.28 7.52
N THR A 99 -8.98 5.39 6.39
CA THR A 99 -9.03 4.37 5.34
C THR A 99 -8.39 3.05 5.80
N GLY A 100 -7.39 3.08 6.67
CA GLY A 100 -6.82 1.90 7.31
C GLY A 100 -7.82 1.18 8.22
N LEU A 101 -8.59 1.92 9.02
CA LEU A 101 -9.66 1.32 9.83
C LEU A 101 -10.78 0.71 8.96
N VAL A 102 -11.17 1.43 7.90
CA VAL A 102 -12.20 0.95 6.99
C VAL A 102 -11.70 -0.25 6.17
N SER A 103 -10.41 -0.33 5.81
CA SER A 103 -9.86 -1.46 5.06
C SER A 103 -9.92 -2.79 5.83
N VAL A 104 -9.90 -2.76 7.17
CA VAL A 104 -10.18 -3.94 8.03
C VAL A 104 -11.59 -4.49 7.78
N TYR A 105 -12.58 -3.60 7.61
CA TYR A 105 -13.93 -4.02 7.21
C TYR A 105 -13.93 -4.63 5.80
N GLY A 106 -13.13 -4.10 4.88
CA GLY A 106 -12.89 -4.71 3.56
C GLY A 106 -12.36 -6.14 3.66
N LEU A 107 -11.32 -6.36 4.47
CA LEU A 107 -10.75 -7.68 4.73
C LEU A 107 -11.76 -8.66 5.32
N TYR A 108 -12.55 -8.21 6.31
CA TYR A 108 -13.63 -9.03 6.87
C TYR A 108 -14.63 -9.49 5.80
N ASN A 109 -15.00 -8.60 4.86
CA ASN A 109 -15.88 -8.95 3.75
C ASN A 109 -15.23 -9.95 2.78
N LEU A 110 -13.93 -9.83 2.50
CA LEU A 110 -13.18 -10.81 1.70
C LEU A 110 -13.17 -12.19 2.38
N ILE A 111 -12.88 -12.26 3.68
CA ILE A 111 -12.89 -13.53 4.43
C ILE A 111 -14.28 -14.18 4.36
N ARG A 112 -15.34 -13.40 4.61
CA ARG A 112 -16.73 -13.89 4.50
C ARG A 112 -17.07 -14.35 3.08
N LEU A 113 -16.55 -13.67 2.07
CA LEU A 113 -16.72 -14.05 0.66
C LEU A 113 -16.04 -15.40 0.38
N PHE A 114 -14.78 -15.60 0.80
CA PHE A 114 -14.08 -16.88 0.62
C PHE A 114 -14.80 -18.02 1.33
N ILE A 115 -15.31 -17.80 2.54
CA ILE A 115 -16.15 -18.78 3.25
C ILE A 115 -17.40 -19.13 2.42
N SER A 116 -18.07 -18.14 1.83
CA SER A 116 -19.21 -18.40 0.93
C SER A 116 -18.82 -19.16 -0.34
N ILE A 117 -17.62 -18.93 -0.90
CA ILE A 117 -17.08 -19.71 -2.03
C ILE A 117 -16.88 -21.18 -1.63
N ILE A 118 -16.30 -21.44 -0.45
CA ILE A 118 -16.13 -22.79 0.09
C ILE A 118 -17.48 -23.48 0.32
N ARG A 119 -18.51 -22.72 0.73
CA ARG A 119 -19.89 -23.20 0.90
C ARG A 119 -20.66 -23.34 -0.42
N LYS A 120 -20.08 -22.92 -1.55
CA LYS A 120 -20.69 -22.89 -2.90
C LYS A 120 -21.85 -21.90 -3.07
N GLU A 121 -22.01 -20.96 -2.14
CA GLU A 121 -23.06 -19.96 -2.15
C GLU A 121 -22.58 -18.67 -2.81
N VAL A 122 -21.91 -18.78 -3.96
CA VAL A 122 -21.17 -17.66 -4.57
C VAL A 122 -22.10 -16.56 -5.09
N PHE A 123 -23.17 -16.94 -5.79
CA PHE A 123 -24.06 -16.05 -6.54
C PHE A 123 -25.22 -15.48 -5.68
N THR A 124 -24.88 -14.83 -4.58
CA THR A 124 -25.88 -14.17 -3.72
C THR A 124 -25.73 -12.65 -3.76
N SER A 125 -26.84 -11.92 -3.61
CA SER A 125 -26.84 -10.45 -3.55
C SER A 125 -25.95 -9.90 -2.42
N ILE A 126 -25.85 -10.63 -1.31
CA ILE A 126 -24.97 -10.31 -0.19
C ILE A 126 -23.49 -10.41 -0.61
N ASN A 127 -23.11 -11.44 -1.37
CA ASN A 127 -21.73 -11.62 -1.80
C ASN A 127 -21.29 -10.60 -2.85
N ILE A 128 -22.21 -10.10 -3.68
CA ILE A 128 -21.96 -8.94 -4.56
C ILE A 128 -21.45 -7.75 -3.74
N ARG A 129 -22.16 -7.43 -2.65
CA ARG A 129 -21.76 -6.34 -1.75
C ARG A 129 -20.40 -6.63 -1.11
N ARG A 130 -20.16 -7.87 -0.65
CA ARG A 130 -18.87 -8.27 -0.05
C ARG A 130 -17.69 -8.12 -1.01
N ILE A 131 -17.85 -8.44 -2.30
CA ILE A 131 -16.79 -8.26 -3.31
C ILE A 131 -16.46 -6.77 -3.46
N ARG A 132 -17.47 -5.92 -3.65
CA ARG A 132 -17.26 -4.47 -3.80
C ARG A 132 -16.53 -3.87 -2.61
N TRP A 133 -17.00 -4.11 -1.38
CA TRP A 133 -16.31 -3.61 -0.18
C TRP A 133 -14.93 -4.25 0.01
N GLY A 134 -14.79 -5.52 -0.35
CA GLY A 134 -13.52 -6.24 -0.27
C GLY A 134 -12.46 -5.75 -1.24
N VAL A 135 -12.85 -5.19 -2.40
CA VAL A 135 -11.93 -4.70 -3.43
C VAL A 135 -11.73 -3.19 -3.34
N TYR A 136 -12.81 -2.41 -3.18
CA TYR A 136 -12.73 -0.95 -3.24
C TYR A 136 -12.07 -0.33 -2.01
N LEU A 137 -12.21 -0.93 -0.83
CA LEU A 137 -11.61 -0.38 0.39
C LEU A 137 -10.08 -0.52 0.41
N PRO A 138 -9.48 -1.68 0.06
CA PRO A 138 -8.04 -1.76 -0.12
C PRO A 138 -7.52 -0.82 -1.21
N ILE A 139 -8.24 -0.68 -2.35
CA ILE A 139 -7.86 0.26 -3.41
C ILE A 139 -7.84 1.70 -2.88
N ALA A 140 -8.88 2.12 -2.15
CA ALA A 140 -8.94 3.45 -1.55
C ALA A 140 -7.76 3.70 -0.59
N TYR A 141 -7.42 2.72 0.24
CA TYR A 141 -6.25 2.78 1.12
C TYR A 141 -4.95 2.98 0.33
N HIS A 142 -4.73 2.23 -0.76
CA HIS A 142 -3.54 2.38 -1.60
C HIS A 142 -3.47 3.76 -2.27
N LEU A 143 -4.59 4.31 -2.73
CA LEU A 143 -4.65 5.66 -3.30
C LEU A 143 -4.30 6.74 -2.27
N VAL A 144 -4.79 6.61 -1.04
CA VAL A 144 -4.46 7.54 0.05
C VAL A 144 -2.99 7.40 0.46
N LYS A 145 -2.46 6.18 0.50
CA LYS A 145 -1.03 5.93 0.76
C LYS A 145 -0.15 6.58 -0.31
N TYR A 146 -0.53 6.49 -1.59
CA TYR A 146 0.17 7.21 -2.65
C TYR A 146 0.14 8.72 -2.44
N LEU A 147 -1.05 9.27 -2.13
CA LEU A 147 -1.20 10.70 -1.89
C LEU A 147 -0.35 11.18 -0.69
N LEU A 148 -0.25 10.35 0.35
CA LEU A 148 0.64 10.61 1.48
C LEU A 148 2.11 10.64 1.02
N ASN A 149 2.60 9.60 0.35
CA ASN A 149 3.99 9.54 -0.14
C ASN A 149 4.33 10.76 -1.03
N TRP A 150 3.41 11.13 -1.92
CA TRP A 150 3.54 12.32 -2.75
C TRP A 150 3.61 13.61 -1.91
N SER A 151 2.76 13.76 -0.89
CA SER A 151 2.78 14.93 -0.01
C SER A 151 4.04 15.02 0.85
N GLU A 152 4.53 13.89 1.39
CA GLU A 152 5.77 13.81 2.16
C GLU A 152 6.97 14.16 1.30
N THR A 153 7.04 13.63 0.07
CA THR A 153 8.13 13.92 -0.87
C THR A 153 8.12 15.40 -1.28
N ARG A 154 6.94 15.98 -1.51
CA ARG A 154 6.79 17.41 -1.81
C ARG A 154 7.31 18.28 -0.66
N ASP A 155 6.97 17.93 0.57
CA ASP A 155 7.43 18.65 1.76
C ASP A 155 8.95 18.47 1.95
N ALA A 156 9.49 17.26 1.70
CA ALA A 156 10.93 16.99 1.74
C ALA A 156 11.70 17.84 0.72
N MET A 157 11.23 17.91 -0.53
CA MET A 157 11.84 18.73 -1.59
C MET A 157 11.85 20.23 -1.25
N ALA A 158 10.86 20.71 -0.48
CA ALA A 158 10.77 22.12 -0.09
C ALA A 158 11.68 22.47 1.10
N GLN A 159 12.03 21.50 1.94
CA GLN A 159 12.71 21.73 3.22
C GLN A 159 14.16 21.24 3.25
N LEU A 160 14.48 20.22 2.45
CA LEU A 160 15.75 19.50 2.52
C LEU A 160 16.59 19.77 1.28
N THR A 161 17.90 19.88 1.48
CA THR A 161 18.91 19.88 0.43
C THR A 161 19.98 18.89 0.83
N ILE A 162 20.16 17.83 0.03
CA ILE A 162 21.15 16.78 0.30
C ILE A 162 22.33 17.04 -0.63
N PRO A 163 23.54 17.34 -0.11
CA PRO A 163 24.69 17.61 -0.95
C PRO A 163 25.00 16.47 -1.91
N GLY A 164 25.03 16.75 -3.22
CA GLY A 164 25.34 15.77 -4.27
C GLY A 164 24.19 14.82 -4.64
N TYR A 165 22.98 15.07 -4.13
CA TYR A 165 21.79 14.28 -4.46
C TYR A 165 20.57 15.17 -4.74
N THR A 166 19.81 14.76 -5.75
CA THR A 166 18.50 15.33 -6.07
C THR A 166 17.39 14.43 -5.55
N ILE A 167 16.52 14.98 -4.70
CA ILE A 167 15.31 14.30 -4.23
C ILE A 167 14.38 14.06 -5.42
N GLN A 168 13.98 12.80 -5.60
CA GLN A 168 13.09 12.39 -6.69
C GLN A 168 11.64 12.56 -6.24
N PRO A 169 10.76 13.08 -7.12
CA PRO A 169 9.33 13.11 -6.83
C PRO A 169 8.78 11.69 -6.68
N ALA A 170 7.73 11.53 -5.87
CA ALA A 170 7.05 10.24 -5.72
C ALA A 170 6.57 9.74 -7.09
N SER A 171 6.94 8.50 -7.43
CA SER A 171 6.62 7.94 -8.73
C SER A 171 5.16 7.50 -8.76
N PRO A 172 4.36 7.92 -9.76
CA PRO A 172 3.01 7.42 -9.93
C PRO A 172 2.98 5.92 -10.21
N PHE A 173 4.07 5.32 -10.68
CA PHE A 173 4.15 3.92 -11.08
C PHE A 173 4.56 2.97 -9.95
N GLU A 174 4.64 3.43 -8.70
CA GLU A 174 4.78 2.54 -7.53
C GLU A 174 3.60 1.55 -7.41
N PHE A 175 2.47 1.87 -8.04
CA PHE A 175 1.27 1.03 -8.05
C PHE A 175 1.01 0.46 -9.44
N SER A 176 0.55 -0.80 -9.48
CA SER A 176 0.04 -1.40 -10.71
C SER A 176 -1.36 -0.84 -11.01
N TRP A 177 -1.40 0.31 -11.69
CA TRP A 177 -2.66 0.92 -12.17
C TRP A 177 -3.49 -0.06 -13.01
N ILE A 178 -2.80 -0.85 -13.85
CA ILE A 178 -3.44 -1.91 -14.64
C ILE A 178 -4.07 -2.94 -13.70
N GLY A 179 -3.36 -3.37 -12.65
CA GLY A 179 -3.91 -4.28 -11.64
C GLY A 179 -5.15 -3.73 -10.96
N ILE A 180 -5.13 -2.45 -10.54
CA ILE A 180 -6.27 -1.78 -9.92
C ILE A 180 -7.47 -1.73 -10.88
N LEU A 181 -7.24 -1.31 -12.14
CA LEU A 181 -8.28 -1.25 -13.16
C LEU A 181 -8.86 -2.63 -13.47
N LEU A 182 -8.01 -3.66 -13.58
CA LEU A 182 -8.44 -5.04 -13.80
C LEU A 182 -9.27 -5.57 -12.63
N LEU A 183 -8.89 -5.26 -11.38
CA LEU A 183 -9.66 -5.67 -10.20
C LEU A 183 -11.04 -5.01 -10.16
N ILE A 184 -11.13 -3.72 -10.50
CA ILE A 184 -12.41 -3.00 -10.59
C ILE A 184 -13.28 -3.60 -11.70
N LEU A 185 -12.69 -3.79 -12.89
CA LEU A 185 -13.40 -4.36 -14.05
C LEU A 185 -13.91 -5.76 -13.73
N LEU A 186 -13.05 -6.65 -13.22
CA LEU A 186 -13.41 -8.03 -12.87
C LEU A 186 -14.50 -8.05 -11.81
N THR A 187 -14.42 -7.16 -10.81
CA THR A 187 -15.45 -7.00 -9.79
C THR A 187 -16.79 -6.68 -10.42
N GLU A 188 -16.88 -5.64 -11.26
CA GLU A 188 -18.14 -5.21 -11.85
C GLU A 188 -18.68 -6.22 -12.88
N VAL A 189 -17.82 -6.83 -13.69
CA VAL A 189 -18.22 -7.93 -14.60
C VAL A 189 -18.82 -9.09 -13.80
N PHE A 190 -18.18 -9.46 -12.69
CA PHE A 190 -18.72 -10.51 -11.81
C PHE A 190 -20.07 -10.12 -11.21
N VAL A 191 -20.23 -8.87 -10.77
CA VAL A 191 -21.53 -8.37 -10.26
C VAL A 191 -22.62 -8.48 -11.32
N VAL A 192 -22.34 -8.07 -12.56
CA VAL A 192 -23.28 -8.17 -13.68
C VAL A 192 -23.63 -9.64 -13.96
N ALA A 193 -22.64 -10.53 -13.99
CA ALA A 193 -22.86 -11.95 -14.21
C ALA A 193 -23.76 -12.58 -13.13
N VAL A 194 -23.60 -12.19 -11.86
CA VAL A 194 -24.47 -12.68 -10.77
C VAL A 194 -25.90 -12.20 -10.95
N LYS A 195 -26.11 -10.94 -11.35
CA LYS A 195 -27.45 -10.38 -11.58
C LYS A 195 -28.16 -11.08 -12.73
N LEU A 196 -27.49 -11.25 -13.87
CA LEU A 196 -28.06 -11.95 -15.03
C LEU A 196 -28.46 -13.38 -14.69
N LYS A 197 -27.64 -14.08 -13.89
CA LYS A 197 -27.98 -15.42 -13.41
C LYS A 197 -29.24 -15.41 -12.54
N GLN A 198 -29.34 -14.47 -11.59
CA GLN A 198 -30.51 -14.35 -10.70
C GLN A 198 -31.79 -14.01 -11.47
N GLU A 199 -31.71 -13.16 -12.49
CA GLU A 199 -32.84 -12.84 -13.36
C GLU A 199 -33.29 -14.08 -14.16
N ASN A 200 -32.35 -14.83 -14.72
CA ASN A 200 -32.65 -16.06 -15.45
C ASN A 200 -33.29 -17.14 -14.55
N ASP A 201 -32.82 -17.26 -13.31
CA ASP A 201 -33.38 -18.19 -12.32
C ASP A 201 -34.80 -17.78 -11.84
N LEU A 202 -35.23 -16.53 -12.07
CA LEU A 202 -36.57 -16.02 -11.71
C LEU A 202 -37.60 -16.16 -12.85
N THR A 203 -37.14 -16.24 -14.11
CA THR A 203 -38.00 -16.35 -15.31
C THR A 203 -38.37 -17.78 -15.68
N ILE A 204 -37.72 -18.79 -15.08
CA ILE A 204 -37.94 -20.23 -15.30
C ILE A 204 -38.72 -20.80 -14.12
#